data_AF-A0A1A3PFX0-F1
#
_entry.id   AF-A0A1A3PFX0-F1
#
_cell.length_a   1.000
_cell.length_b   1.000
_cell.length_c   1.000
_cell.angle_alpha   90.00
_cell.angle_beta   90.00
_cell.angle_gamma   90.00
#
_symmetry.space_group_name_H-M   'P 1'
#
loop_
_entity.id
_entity.type
_entity.pdbx_description
1 polymer ?
#
loop_
_entity_poly.entity_id
_entity_poly.type
_entity_poly.pdbx_seq_one_letter_code
_entity_poly.pdbx_strand_id
1 'polypeptide(L)'
;MWSWVLHRITGATVFFFLFIHVLDTALVRISPQAYNEVVSTYKTPLVGLMELGLVAAVLYHALNGIRVILIDFWGQGPRYQRQMLWAIGIVWVLVVVPAAVVVAIHMTEHFR
;
A
#
# COMPACT_ATOMS: atom_id res chain seq x y z
N MET A 1 -12.88 16.08 -3.79
CA MET A 1 -11.53 16.69 -3.83
C MET A 1 -10.50 15.87 -3.07
N TRP A 2 -10.70 15.54 -1.79
CA TRP A 2 -9.75 14.72 -1.02
C TRP A 2 -9.41 13.36 -1.61
N SER A 3 -10.40 12.65 -2.18
CA SER A 3 -10.15 11.34 -2.79
C SER A 3 -9.12 11.40 -3.93
N TRP A 4 -9.11 12.50 -4.68
CA TRP A 4 -8.15 12.76 -5.76
C TRP A 4 -6.76 13.11 -5.22
N VAL A 5 -6.69 13.96 -4.18
CA VAL A 5 -5.42 14.31 -3.52
C VAL A 5 -4.73 13.04 -3.02
N LEU A 6 -5.46 12.22 -2.26
CA LEU A 6 -4.95 10.97 -1.71
C LEU A 6 -4.52 10.01 -2.81
N HIS A 7 -5.26 9.92 -3.92
CA HIS A 7 -4.91 9.01 -5.00
C HIS A 7 -3.58 9.37 -5.68
N ARG A 8 -3.30 10.68 -5.82
CA ARG A 8 -2.01 11.17 -6.32
C ARG A 8 -0.88 10.91 -5.34
N ILE A 9 -1.09 11.20 -4.06
CA ILE A 9 -0.09 10.97 -3.02
C ILE A 9 0.27 9.49 -2.98
N THR A 10 -0.72 8.59 -2.86
CA THR A 10 -0.46 7.16 -2.80
C THR A 10 0.16 6.62 -4.08
N GLY A 11 -0.24 7.13 -5.25
CA GLY A 11 0.38 6.74 -6.52
C GLY A 11 1.86 7.12 -6.61
N ALA A 12 2.20 8.36 -6.22
CA ALA A 12 3.59 8.80 -6.16
C ALA A 12 4.41 8.01 -5.12
N THR A 13 3.84 7.76 -3.93
CA THR A 13 4.48 6.93 -2.90
C THR A 13 4.79 5.53 -3.41
N VAL A 14 3.84 4.86 -4.06
CA VAL A 14 4.03 3.51 -4.62
C VAL A 14 5.07 3.52 -5.74
N PHE A 15 5.08 4.54 -6.59
CA PHE A 15 6.11 4.68 -7.64
C PHE A 15 7.52 4.77 -7.06
N PHE A 16 7.76 5.64 -6.07
CA PHE A 16 9.08 5.77 -5.45
C PHE A 16 9.48 4.55 -4.63
N PHE A 17 8.52 3.92 -3.94
CA PHE A 17 8.73 2.63 -3.30
C PHE A 17 9.21 1.60 -4.33
N LEU A 18 8.49 1.42 -5.45
CA LEU A 18 8.85 0.46 -6.48
C LEU A 18 10.21 0.75 -7.10
N PHE A 19 10.57 2.02 -7.30
CA PHE A 19 11.88 2.38 -7.83
C PHE A 19 13.01 1.87 -6.93
N ILE A 20 12.94 2.16 -5.62
CA ILE A 20 13.95 1.70 -4.65
C ILE A 20 13.90 0.17 -4.50
N HIS A 21 12.69 -0.39 -4.43
CA HIS A 21 12.46 -1.82 -4.24
C HIS A 21 13.01 -2.68 -5.39
N VAL A 22 12.87 -2.23 -6.63
CA VAL A 22 13.43 -2.96 -7.77
C VAL A 22 14.95 -2.97 -7.72
N LEU A 23 15.58 -1.87 -7.28
CA LEU A 23 17.03 -1.78 -7.13
C LEU A 23 17.55 -2.69 -6.02
N ASP A 24 16.91 -2.71 -4.85
CA ASP A 24 17.32 -3.59 -3.74
C ASP A 24 17.16 -5.07 -4.11
N THR A 25 16.07 -5.42 -4.79
CA THR A 25 15.77 -6.80 -5.13
C THR A 25 16.69 -7.31 -6.25
N ALA A 26 17.16 -6.42 -7.13
CA ALA A 26 18.16 -6.77 -8.14
C ALA A 26 19.48 -7.28 -7.53
N LEU A 27 19.81 -6.94 -6.27
CA LEU A 27 21.01 -7.45 -5.58
C LEU A 27 21.02 -8.98 -5.44
N VAL A 28 19.86 -9.64 -5.50
CA VAL A 28 19.75 -11.11 -5.52
C VAL A 28 20.53 -11.73 -6.68
N ARG A 29 20.76 -10.98 -7.76
CA ARG A 29 21.51 -11.41 -8.95
C ARG A 29 23.02 -11.17 -8.83
N ILE A 30 23.47 -10.49 -7.79
CA ILE A 30 24.87 -10.09 -7.60
C ILE A 30 25.52 -10.95 -6.51
N SER A 31 24.96 -10.93 -5.30
CA SER A 31 25.50 -11.68 -4.16
C SER A 31 24.39 -11.95 -3.13
N PRO A 32 24.24 -13.20 -2.66
CA PRO A 32 23.34 -13.52 -1.56
C PRO A 32 23.69 -12.75 -0.28
N GLN A 33 24.97 -12.49 -0.02
CA GLN A 33 25.43 -11.72 1.14
C GLN A 33 24.96 -10.27 1.04
N ALA A 34 25.19 -9.62 -0.11
CA ALA A 34 24.77 -8.23 -0.33
C ALA A 34 23.24 -8.06 -0.21
N TYR A 35 22.47 -9.00 -0.75
CA TYR A 35 21.02 -9.01 -0.61
C TYR A 35 20.59 -9.16 0.86
N ASN A 36 21.17 -10.11 1.58
CA ASN A 36 20.85 -10.35 2.99
C ASN A 36 21.20 -9.16 3.88
N GLU A 37 22.34 -8.50 3.63
CA GLU A 37 22.75 -7.28 4.34
C GLU A 37 21.70 -6.18 4.16
N VAL A 38 21.28 -5.88 2.93
CA VAL A 38 20.26 -4.85 2.68
C VAL A 38 18.92 -5.22 3.31
N VAL A 39 18.43 -6.44 3.10
CA VAL A 39 17.15 -6.90 3.68
C VAL A 39 17.19 -6.88 5.21
N SER A 40 18.34 -7.14 5.83
CA SER A 40 18.45 -7.07 7.30
C SER A 40 18.19 -5.66 7.83
N THR A 41 18.52 -4.61 7.06
CA THR A 41 18.24 -3.21 7.44
C THR A 41 16.75 -2.88 7.46
N TYR A 42 15.93 -3.65 6.74
CA TYR A 42 14.48 -3.48 6.70
C TYR A 42 13.77 -4.12 7.89
N LYS A 43 14.44 -5.00 8.65
CA LYS A 43 13.83 -5.70 9.79
C LYS A 43 13.85 -4.87 11.07
N THR A 44 13.29 -3.67 11.01
CA THR A 44 13.19 -2.75 12.17
C THR A 44 11.74 -2.38 12.43
N PRO A 45 11.37 -2.00 13.67
CA PRO A 45 10.00 -1.59 13.98
C PRO A 45 9.52 -0.39 13.13
N LEU A 46 10.43 0.54 12.82
CA LEU A 46 10.12 1.69 11.97
C LEU A 46 9.73 1.27 10.56
N VAL A 47 10.50 0.34 9.96
CA VAL A 47 10.19 -0.17 8.62
C VAL A 47 8.92 -1.01 8.64
N GLY A 48 8.63 -1.78 9.71
CA GLY A 48 7.34 -2.45 9.87
C GLY A 48 6.14 -1.47 9.89
N LEU A 49 6.29 -0.29 10.49
CA LEU A 49 5.29 0.78 10.39
C LEU A 49 5.18 1.34 8.97
N MET A 50 6.31 1.49 8.27
CA MET A 50 6.33 1.92 6.86
C MET A 50 5.68 0.89 5.93
N GLU A 51 5.88 -0.40 6.16
CA GLU A 51 5.23 -1.50 5.45
C GLU A 51 3.71 -1.45 5.63
N LEU A 52 3.23 -1.22 6.86
CA LEU A 52 1.81 -1.01 7.11
C LEU A 52 1.27 0.22 6.36
N GLY A 53 2.02 1.32 6.35
CA GLY A 53 1.70 2.51 5.57
C GLY A 53 1.62 2.24 4.07
N LEU A 54 2.54 1.42 3.54
CA LEU A 54 2.54 1.01 2.14
C LEU A 54 1.34 0.14 1.79
N VAL A 55 0.98 -0.84 2.64
CA VAL A 55 -0.24 -1.66 2.47
C VAL A 55 -1.48 -0.77 2.38
N ALA A 56 -1.61 0.18 3.30
CA ALA A 56 -2.69 1.16 3.31
C ALA A 56 -2.73 2.01 2.02
N ALA A 57 -1.57 2.49 1.55
CA ALA A 57 -1.44 3.32 0.37
C ALA A 57 -1.79 2.56 -0.93
N VAL A 58 -1.24 1.36 -1.12
CA VAL A 58 -1.49 0.51 -2.28
C VAL A 58 -2.97 0.13 -2.36
N LEU A 59 -3.56 -0.31 -1.24
CA LEU A 59 -4.97 -0.71 -1.22
C LEU A 59 -5.90 0.46 -1.54
N TYR A 60 -5.66 1.63 -0.93
CA TYR A 60 -6.42 2.84 -1.25
C TYR A 60 -6.29 3.21 -2.73
N HIS A 61 -5.05 3.18 -3.26
CA HIS A 61 -4.76 3.53 -4.65
C HIS A 61 -5.54 2.63 -5.62
N ALA A 62 -5.49 1.31 -5.39
CA ALA A 62 -6.20 0.33 -6.20
C ALA A 62 -7.72 0.51 -6.16
N LEU A 63 -8.30 0.60 -4.95
CA LEU A 63 -9.76 0.74 -4.79
C LEU A 63 -10.27 2.06 -5.40
N ASN A 64 -9.59 3.18 -5.15
CA ASN A 64 -10.00 4.44 -5.73
C ASN A 64 -9.74 4.50 -7.24
N GLY A 65 -8.72 3.79 -7.76
CA GLY A 65 -8.51 3.60 -9.19
C GLY A 65 -9.68 2.89 -9.86
N ILE A 66 -10.18 1.79 -9.28
CA ILE A 66 -11.39 1.10 -9.74
C ILE A 66 -12.60 2.04 -9.73
N ARG A 67 -12.77 2.84 -8.67
CA ARG A 67 -13.84 3.84 -8.60
C ARG A 67 -13.74 4.86 -9.75
N VAL A 68 -12.54 5.35 -10.07
CA VAL A 68 -12.33 6.30 -11.18
C VAL A 68 -12.67 5.64 -12.52
N ILE A 69 -12.19 4.42 -12.76
CA ILE A 69 -12.52 3.64 -13.96
C ILE A 69 -14.04 3.47 -14.10
N LEU A 70 -14.75 3.11 -13.02
CA LEU A 70 -16.20 3.00 -13.06
C LEU A 70 -16.88 4.34 -13.32
N ILE A 71 -16.38 5.45 -12.79
CA ILE A 71 -16.94 6.78 -13.07
C ILE A 71 -16.80 7.14 -14.55
N ASP A 72 -15.67 6.81 -15.17
CA ASP A 72 -15.36 7.19 -16.54
C ASP A 72 -16.02 6.28 -17.59
N PHE A 73 -16.14 4.98 -17.30
CA PHE A 73 -16.57 3.98 -18.28
C PHE A 73 -17.98 3.42 -18.06
N TRP A 74 -18.61 3.64 -16.90
CA TRP A 74 -20.00 3.23 -16.66
C TRP A 74 -20.94 4.42 -16.87
N GLY A 75 -21.98 4.25 -17.70
CA GLY A 75 -22.94 5.32 -18.00
C GLY A 75 -23.69 5.90 -16.78
N GLN A 76 -23.74 5.18 -15.66
CA GLN A 76 -24.29 5.69 -14.39
C GLN A 76 -23.21 6.02 -13.34
N GLY A 77 -21.93 5.90 -13.68
CA GLY A 77 -20.80 6.12 -12.78
C GLY A 77 -20.86 7.43 -12.00
N PRO A 78 -21.02 8.60 -12.65
CA PRO A 78 -21.11 9.88 -11.96
C PRO A 78 -22.27 9.98 -10.96
N ARG A 79 -23.38 9.27 -11.20
CA ARG A 79 -24.56 9.23 -10.30
C ARG A 79 -24.24 8.53 -8.98
N TYR A 80 -23.41 7.50 -9.01
CA TYR A 80 -23.08 6.70 -7.82
C TYR A 80 -21.72 7.03 -7.19
N GLN A 81 -21.09 8.14 -7.58
CA GLN A 81 -19.73 8.48 -7.15
C GLN A 81 -19.55 8.52 -5.61
N ARG A 82 -20.61 8.88 -4.87
CA ARG A 82 -20.59 9.00 -3.40
C ARG A 82 -20.77 7.63 -2.74
N GLN A 83 -21.66 6.80 -3.27
CA GLN A 83 -21.87 5.42 -2.85
C GLN A 83 -20.61 4.59 -3.07
N MET A 84 -19.98 4.74 -4.25
CA MET A 84 -18.69 4.13 -4.54
C MET A 84 -17.60 4.59 -3.56
N LEU A 85 -17.56 5.89 -3.21
CA LEU A 85 -16.58 6.42 -2.24
C LEU A 85 -16.75 5.77 -0.85
N TRP A 86 -17.99 5.62 -0.39
CA TRP A 86 -18.26 4.93 0.89
C TRP A 86 -17.92 3.45 0.82
N ALA A 87 -18.29 2.77 -0.28
CA ALA A 87 -18.00 1.36 -0.48
C ALA A 87 -16.48 1.09 -0.42
N ILE A 88 -15.67 1.85 -1.16
CA ILE A 88 -14.22 1.69 -1.10
C ILE A 88 -13.64 2.03 0.27
N GLY A 89 -14.20 3.00 0.99
CA GLY A 89 -13.76 3.36 2.34
C GLY A 89 -14.03 2.23 3.35
N ILE A 90 -15.21 1.61 3.29
CA ILE A 90 -15.57 0.47 4.14
C ILE A 90 -14.65 -0.71 3.84
N VAL A 91 -14.47 -1.07 2.56
CA VAL A 91 -13.58 -2.17 2.15
C VAL A 91 -12.15 -1.88 2.61
N TRP A 92 -11.67 -0.65 2.45
CA TRP A 92 -10.34 -0.25 2.89
C TRP A 92 -10.15 -0.47 4.40
N VAL A 93 -11.09 -0.01 5.24
CA VAL A 93 -11.02 -0.22 6.69
C VAL A 93 -11.07 -1.70 7.06
N LEU A 94 -12.00 -2.46 6.45
CA LEU A 94 -12.17 -3.89 6.71
C LEU A 94 -10.95 -4.74 6.33
N VAL A 95 -10.09 -4.26 5.44
CA VAL A 95 -8.86 -4.97 5.05
C VAL A 95 -7.63 -4.45 5.82
N VAL A 96 -7.48 -3.13 5.96
CA VAL A 96 -6.32 -2.53 6.64
C VAL A 96 -6.31 -2.84 8.13
N VAL A 97 -7.45 -2.84 8.81
CA VAL A 97 -7.49 -3.11 10.25
C VAL A 97 -7.02 -4.53 10.58
N PRO A 98 -7.54 -5.61 9.95
CA PRO A 98 -6.99 -6.95 10.16
C PRO A 98 -5.52 -7.06 9.76
N ALA A 99 -5.12 -6.45 8.64
CA ALA A 99 -3.71 -6.46 8.22
C ALA A 99 -2.80 -5.81 9.27
N ALA A 100 -3.22 -4.67 9.85
CA ALA A 100 -2.51 -3.99 10.92
C ALA A 100 -2.36 -4.87 12.18
N VAL A 101 -3.43 -5.58 12.57
CA VAL A 101 -3.39 -6.51 13.71
C VAL A 101 -2.41 -7.64 13.45
N VAL A 102 -2.46 -8.25 12.25
CA VAL A 102 -1.54 -9.32 11.88
C VAL A 102 -0.09 -8.84 11.88
N VAL A 103 0.20 -7.68 11.29
CA VAL A 103 1.54 -7.09 11.30
C VAL A 103 2.00 -6.80 12.73
N ALA A 104 1.14 -6.25 13.58
CA ALA A 104 1.46 -5.97 14.98
C ALA A 104 1.80 -7.24 15.76
N ILE A 105 1.04 -8.34 15.58
CA ILE A 105 1.34 -9.63 16.22
C ILE A 105 2.74 -10.10 15.81
N HIS A 106 3.05 -10.16 14.51
CA HIS A 106 4.36 -10.59 14.02
C HIS A 106 5.49 -9.68 14.52
N MET A 107 5.27 -8.36 14.56
CA MET A 107 6.25 -7.42 15.12
C MET A 107 6.49 -7.70 16.61
N THR A 108 5.44 -7.95 17.39
CA THR A 108 5.62 -8.27 18.81
C THR A 108 6.33 -9.60 19.05
N GLU A 109 6.14 -10.60 18.20
CA GLU A 109 6.84 -11.88 18.29
C GLU A 109 8.31 -11.77 17.88
N HIS A 110 8.63 -10.93 16.91
CA HIS A 110 9.99 -10.75 16.39
C HIS A 110 10.89 -9.90 17.30
N PHE A 111 10.32 -8.95 18.05
CA PHE A 111 11.08 -8.00 18.87
C PHE A 111 10.95 -8.21 20.39
N ARG A 112 10.26 -9.26 20.83
CA ARG A 112 10.33 -9.75 22.22
C ARG A 112 11.54 -10.64 22.40
#